data_AF-A0A6E8VPK8-F1
#
_entry.id   AF-A0A6E8VPK8-F1
#
_cell.length_a   1.000
_cell.length_b   1.000
_cell.length_c   1.000
_cell.angle_alpha   90.00
_cell.angle_beta   90.00
_cell.angle_gamma   90.00
#
_symmetry.space_group_name_H-M   'P 1'
#
loop_
_entity.id
_entity.type
_entity.pdbx_description
1 polymer ?
#
loop_
_entity_poly.entity_id
_entity_poly.type
_entity_poly.pdbx_seq_one_letter_code
_entity_poly.pdbx_strand_id
1 'polypeptide(L)'
;MSSLKGVPIIVFTLVAGALASNSFNIIRDCKQYNGAIDYNGPVSYFPTSNLQHVRRTDRSKVFKFAVLGPMDGHLRFGRSQFPYDSNVIEIVLGGWRNSKSAGRRQYRTAGNRATNNVLVEVQTPNLLSPFHPLMFVLEVFNEGRVEVRIDGQPQPFLSFQDSSRIPANYMAFNRWERELIYFYDCPF
;
A
#
# COMPACT_ATOMS: atom_id res chain seq x y z
N MET A 1 65.02 -5.49 -46.63
CA MET A 1 64.26 -6.03 -45.48
C MET A 1 63.40 -4.91 -44.92
N SER A 2 62.12 -4.85 -45.28
CA SER A 2 61.17 -3.81 -44.88
C SER A 2 60.41 -4.27 -43.62
N SER A 3 60.56 -3.54 -42.52
CA SER A 3 59.91 -3.83 -41.24
C SER A 3 58.46 -3.33 -41.25
N LEU A 4 57.50 -4.25 -41.16
CA LEU A 4 56.08 -3.93 -40.93
C LEU A 4 55.89 -3.53 -39.47
N LYS A 5 55.52 -2.27 -39.23
CA LYS A 5 55.07 -1.78 -37.92
C LYS A 5 53.59 -2.10 -37.76
N GLY A 6 53.27 -3.10 -36.94
CA GLY A 6 51.89 -3.42 -36.56
C GLY A 6 51.34 -2.38 -35.58
N VAL A 7 50.15 -1.86 -35.86
CA VAL A 7 49.40 -0.97 -34.95
C VAL A 7 48.50 -1.83 -34.07
N PRO A 8 48.60 -1.76 -32.73
CA PRO A 8 47.68 -2.48 -31.86
C PRO A 8 46.32 -1.79 -31.83
N ILE A 9 45.27 -2.51 -32.23
CA ILE A 9 43.88 -2.09 -32.07
C ILE A 9 43.39 -2.61 -30.72
N ILE A 10 43.17 -1.72 -29.77
CA ILE A 10 42.57 -2.05 -28.48
C ILE A 10 41.06 -1.91 -28.62
N VAL A 11 40.35 -3.03 -28.60
CA VAL A 11 38.89 -3.08 -28.62
C VAL A 11 38.40 -3.03 -27.17
N PHE A 12 37.81 -1.91 -26.77
CA PHE A 12 37.05 -1.83 -25.52
C PHE A 12 35.65 -2.39 -25.74
N THR A 13 35.40 -3.61 -25.26
CA THR A 13 34.06 -4.18 -25.15
C THR A 13 33.36 -3.58 -23.93
N LEU A 14 32.49 -2.60 -24.17
CA LEU A 14 31.52 -2.12 -23.19
C LEU A 14 30.44 -3.21 -23.01
N VAL A 15 30.53 -3.98 -21.93
CA VAL A 15 29.44 -4.84 -21.49
C VAL A 15 28.44 -3.97 -20.74
N ALA A 16 27.51 -3.36 -21.48
CA ALA A 16 26.33 -2.72 -20.89
C ALA A 16 25.36 -3.83 -20.45
N GLY A 17 25.49 -4.29 -19.22
CA GLY A 17 24.48 -5.16 -18.61
C GLY A 17 23.17 -4.39 -18.48
N ALA A 18 22.14 -4.80 -19.23
CA ALA A 18 20.79 -4.30 -19.01
C ALA A 18 20.32 -4.80 -17.63
N LEU A 19 20.39 -3.94 -16.61
CA LEU A 19 19.73 -4.15 -15.33
C LEU A 19 18.22 -3.96 -15.54
N ALA A 20 17.57 -4.92 -16.20
CA ALA A 20 16.12 -4.97 -16.25
C ALA A 20 15.60 -5.27 -14.83
N SER A 21 15.37 -4.21 -14.05
CA SER A 21 14.75 -4.32 -12.73
C SER A 21 13.30 -4.74 -12.90
N ASN A 22 12.99 -5.99 -12.55
CA ASN A 22 11.63 -6.51 -12.58
C ASN A 22 10.79 -5.77 -11.52
N SER A 23 9.68 -5.14 -11.91
CA SER A 23 8.81 -4.37 -11.00
C SER A 23 8.24 -5.23 -9.87
N PHE A 24 8.16 -6.54 -10.04
CA PHE A 24 7.70 -7.49 -9.02
C PHE A 24 8.78 -7.82 -7.99
N ASN A 25 10.03 -7.39 -8.15
CA ASN A 25 11.04 -7.58 -7.12
C ASN A 25 10.70 -6.82 -5.82
N ILE A 26 9.92 -5.73 -5.90
CA ILE A 26 9.54 -4.94 -4.72
C ILE A 26 8.66 -5.72 -3.75
N ILE A 27 7.89 -6.70 -4.25
CA ILE A 27 6.99 -7.53 -3.45
C ILE A 27 7.63 -8.85 -3.00
N ARG A 28 8.95 -9.01 -3.20
CA ARG A 28 9.65 -10.21 -2.79
C ARG A 28 9.51 -10.37 -1.28
N ASP A 29 9.26 -11.60 -0.84
CA ASP A 29 9.14 -11.98 0.57
C ASP A 29 7.94 -11.34 1.31
N CYS A 30 7.00 -10.71 0.59
CA CYS A 30 5.70 -10.30 1.13
C CYS A 30 4.72 -11.47 1.21
N LYS A 31 3.77 -11.41 2.15
CA LYS A 31 2.56 -12.23 2.10
C LYS A 31 1.65 -11.72 0.99
N GLN A 32 0.97 -12.62 0.28
CA GLN A 32 0.01 -12.29 -0.76
C GLN A 32 -1.43 -12.52 -0.29
N TYR A 33 -2.33 -11.62 -0.66
CA TYR A 33 -3.76 -11.70 -0.38
C TYR A 33 -4.58 -11.43 -1.65
N ASN A 34 -5.17 -12.49 -2.19
CA ASN A 34 -6.02 -12.46 -3.40
C ASN A 34 -7.52 -12.39 -3.06
N GLY A 35 -7.87 -12.47 -1.77
CA GLY A 35 -9.24 -12.63 -1.29
C GLY A 35 -9.96 -11.32 -0.97
N ALA A 36 -9.60 -10.21 -1.61
CA ALA A 36 -10.22 -8.91 -1.35
C ALA A 36 -11.74 -9.01 -1.48
N ILE A 37 -12.41 -8.90 -0.32
CA ILE A 37 -13.86 -9.04 -0.22
C ILE A 37 -14.49 -7.77 -0.80
N ASP A 38 -15.66 -7.94 -1.42
CA ASP A 38 -16.50 -6.83 -1.85
C ASP A 38 -16.62 -5.77 -0.76
N TYR A 39 -16.71 -4.50 -1.16
CA TYR A 39 -16.68 -3.37 -0.23
C TYR A 39 -17.74 -3.50 0.85
N ASN A 40 -18.92 -4.00 0.48
CA ASN A 40 -20.07 -4.24 1.35
C ASN A 40 -20.14 -5.68 1.88
N GLY A 41 -19.16 -6.54 1.59
CA GLY A 41 -19.16 -7.90 2.13
C GLY A 41 -18.80 -7.94 3.62
N PRO A 42 -19.04 -9.08 4.30
CA PRO A 42 -18.59 -9.29 5.68
C PRO A 42 -17.07 -9.36 5.72
N VAL A 43 -16.42 -8.43 6.41
CA VAL A 43 -14.95 -8.35 6.46
C VAL A 43 -14.47 -8.80 7.83
N SER A 44 -13.74 -9.92 7.87
CA SER A 44 -12.99 -10.35 9.05
C SER A 44 -11.60 -9.72 9.01
N TYR A 45 -11.28 -8.85 9.96
CA TYR A 45 -9.99 -8.18 10.01
C TYR A 45 -8.95 -9.10 10.66
N PHE A 46 -7.77 -9.23 10.05
CA PHE A 46 -6.70 -10.02 10.63
C PHE A 46 -5.93 -9.20 11.70
N PRO A 47 -5.47 -9.84 12.79
CA PRO A 47 -4.72 -9.16 13.82
C PRO A 47 -3.34 -8.74 13.32
N THR A 48 -3.00 -7.46 13.49
CA THR A 48 -1.68 -6.91 13.14
C THR A 48 -0.56 -7.40 14.05
N SER A 49 -0.88 -7.97 15.22
CA SER A 49 0.08 -8.61 16.12
C SER A 49 0.76 -9.83 15.50
N ASN A 50 0.13 -10.46 14.51
CA ASN A 50 0.64 -11.66 13.85
C ASN A 50 1.54 -11.35 12.65
N LEU A 51 1.78 -10.06 12.37
CA LEU A 51 2.64 -9.60 11.29
C LEU A 51 4.09 -9.51 11.77
N GLN A 52 5.02 -10.02 10.96
CA GLN A 52 6.44 -10.12 11.28
C GLN A 52 7.21 -8.82 10.96
N HIS A 53 6.83 -8.12 9.90
CA HIS A 53 7.55 -6.97 9.37
C HIS A 53 6.88 -5.64 9.73
N VAL A 54 6.26 -5.54 10.90
CA VAL A 54 5.73 -4.26 11.42
C VAL A 54 6.81 -3.55 12.21
N ARG A 55 7.26 -2.40 11.73
CA ARG A 55 8.13 -1.51 12.51
C ARG A 55 7.29 -0.81 13.58
N ARG A 56 7.75 -0.86 14.82
CA ARG A 56 7.13 -0.21 15.95
C ARG A 56 8.10 0.84 16.49
N THR A 57 7.60 2.05 16.70
CA THR A 57 8.29 3.11 17.43
C THR A 57 7.51 3.39 18.70
N ASP A 58 8.06 4.23 19.59
CA ASP A 58 7.32 4.70 20.77
C ASP A 58 6.06 5.50 20.40
N ARG A 59 5.96 5.97 19.15
CA ARG A 59 4.91 6.88 18.69
C ARG A 59 4.03 6.30 17.60
N SER A 60 4.41 5.22 16.93
CA SER A 60 3.71 4.76 15.74
C SER A 60 3.91 3.27 15.44
N LYS A 61 2.99 2.74 14.63
CA LYS A 61 3.16 1.47 13.91
C LYS A 61 3.31 1.78 12.43
N VAL A 62 4.31 1.18 11.79
CA VAL A 62 4.60 1.34 10.37
C VAL A 62 4.41 0.01 9.65
N PHE A 63 3.57 0.02 8.63
CA PHE A 63 3.21 -1.12 7.80
C PHE A 63 3.67 -0.89 6.37
N LYS A 64 4.27 -1.91 5.77
CA LYS A 64 4.64 -1.91 4.36
C LYS A 64 3.76 -2.89 3.59
N PHE A 65 3.13 -2.41 2.52
CA PHE A 65 2.20 -3.19 1.71
C PHE A 65 2.19 -2.69 0.27
N ALA A 66 1.83 -3.54 -0.68
CA ALA A 66 1.71 -3.19 -2.08
C ALA A 66 0.32 -3.53 -2.62
N VAL A 67 -0.08 -2.83 -3.68
CA VAL A 67 -1.32 -3.11 -4.40
C VAL A 67 -0.99 -3.31 -5.88
N LEU A 68 -1.52 -4.39 -6.45
CA LEU A 68 -1.52 -4.66 -7.88
C LEU A 68 -2.98 -4.71 -8.35
N GLY A 69 -3.33 -3.84 -9.30
CA GLY A 69 -4.67 -3.76 -9.88
C GLY A 69 -4.97 -2.36 -10.41
N PRO A 70 -6.08 -2.19 -11.14
CA PRO A 70 -6.30 -0.99 -11.94
C PRO A 70 -6.74 0.25 -11.14
N MET A 71 -7.44 0.08 -10.02
CA MET A 71 -8.03 1.15 -9.21
C MET A 71 -8.70 0.60 -7.94
N ASP A 72 -9.19 1.49 -7.08
CA ASP A 72 -10.05 1.21 -5.92
C ASP A 72 -9.45 0.22 -4.90
N GLY A 73 -8.18 0.44 -4.53
CA GLY A 73 -7.55 -0.26 -3.42
C GLY A 73 -8.06 0.27 -2.07
N HIS A 74 -8.72 -0.56 -1.26
CA HIS A 74 -9.16 -0.21 0.08
C HIS A 74 -8.38 -0.98 1.15
N LEU A 75 -7.72 -0.26 2.04
CA LEU A 75 -7.15 -0.77 3.27
C LEU A 75 -7.94 -0.21 4.45
N ARG A 76 -8.40 -1.07 5.35
CA ARG A 76 -9.08 -0.65 6.58
C ARG A 76 -8.35 -1.14 7.81
N PHE A 77 -8.38 -0.36 8.88
CA PHE A 77 -7.89 -0.81 10.18
C PHE A 77 -8.74 -0.32 11.35
N GLY A 78 -8.70 -1.08 12.44
CA GLY A 78 -9.52 -0.81 13.62
C GLY A 78 -9.10 -1.58 14.87
N ARG A 79 -9.95 -1.48 15.89
CA ARG A 79 -9.72 -2.00 17.24
C ARG A 79 -10.01 -3.50 17.39
N SER A 80 -10.92 -4.05 16.60
CA SER A 80 -11.42 -5.42 16.73
C SER A 80 -11.46 -6.14 15.38
N GLN A 81 -11.53 -7.47 15.43
CA GLN A 81 -11.66 -8.34 14.25
C GLN A 81 -12.97 -8.12 13.50
N PHE A 82 -14.05 -7.80 14.22
CA PHE A 82 -15.39 -7.59 13.68
C PHE A 82 -15.90 -6.21 14.14
N PRO A 83 -15.54 -5.13 13.42
CA PRO A 83 -15.81 -3.76 13.88
C PRO A 83 -17.22 -3.28 13.57
N TYR A 84 -18.24 -4.12 13.74
CA TYR A 84 -19.64 -3.69 13.63
C TYR A 84 -20.00 -2.70 14.74
N ASP A 85 -20.84 -1.74 14.39
CA ASP A 85 -21.27 -0.63 15.24
C ASP A 85 -20.09 0.15 15.87
N SER A 86 -18.99 0.22 15.12
CA SER A 86 -17.78 0.94 15.50
C SER A 86 -17.14 1.63 14.30
N ASN A 87 -16.33 2.63 14.57
CA ASN A 87 -15.58 3.32 13.53
C ASN A 87 -14.26 2.59 13.21
N VAL A 88 -13.94 2.51 11.93
CA VAL A 88 -12.64 2.12 11.40
C VAL A 88 -12.05 3.26 10.57
N ILE A 89 -10.74 3.23 10.37
CA ILE A 89 -10.11 4.06 9.34
C ILE A 89 -10.10 3.28 8.03
N GLU A 90 -10.48 3.96 6.95
CA GLU A 90 -10.37 3.49 5.58
C GLU A 90 -9.41 4.37 4.80
N ILE A 91 -8.49 3.74 4.08
CA ILE A 91 -7.58 4.35 3.12
C ILE A 91 -8.02 3.88 1.74
N VAL A 92 -8.30 4.83 0.86
CA VAL A 92 -8.67 4.59 -0.53
C VAL A 92 -7.50 4.99 -1.43
N LEU A 93 -7.02 4.03 -2.23
CA LEU A 93 -5.91 4.15 -3.16
C LEU A 93 -6.44 4.07 -4.58
N GLY A 94 -6.20 5.10 -5.39
CA GLY A 94 -6.64 5.11 -6.79
C GLY A 94 -8.16 5.01 -6.94
N GLY A 95 -8.92 5.69 -6.09
CA GLY A 95 -10.37 5.82 -6.21
C GLY A 95 -10.80 6.71 -7.39
N TRP A 96 -12.11 6.76 -7.65
CA TRP A 96 -12.72 7.61 -8.69
C TRP A 96 -12.04 7.44 -10.05
N ARG A 97 -11.98 6.20 -10.55
CA ARG A 97 -11.28 5.85 -11.80
C ARG A 97 -9.78 6.15 -11.73
N ASN A 98 -9.13 5.80 -10.60
CA ASN A 98 -7.69 6.02 -10.39
C ASN A 98 -7.27 7.50 -10.46
N SER A 99 -8.14 8.42 -10.03
CA SER A 99 -7.85 9.86 -10.04
C SER A 99 -7.56 10.44 -8.67
N LYS A 100 -8.01 9.77 -7.59
CA LYS A 100 -7.94 10.32 -6.23
C LYS A 100 -7.63 9.27 -5.18
N SER A 101 -7.12 9.72 -4.05
CA SER A 101 -6.97 8.95 -2.82
C SER A 101 -7.66 9.66 -1.67
N ALA A 102 -8.12 8.90 -0.68
CA ALA A 102 -8.83 9.46 0.46
C ALA A 102 -8.53 8.71 1.75
N GLY A 103 -8.44 9.48 2.84
CA GLY A 103 -8.52 8.97 4.21
C GLY A 103 -9.94 9.21 4.73
N ARG A 104 -10.56 8.18 5.27
CA ARG A 104 -11.96 8.22 5.72
C ARG A 104 -12.12 7.57 7.08
N ARG A 105 -13.12 8.02 7.84
CA ARG A 105 -13.69 7.26 8.94
C ARG A 105 -14.93 6.55 8.42
N GLN A 106 -14.93 5.22 8.48
CA GLN A 106 -16.09 4.41 8.11
C GLN A 106 -16.77 3.87 9.36
N TYR A 107 -18.09 3.99 9.41
CA TYR A 107 -18.95 3.33 10.37
C TYR A 107 -19.78 2.27 9.64
N ARG A 108 -19.91 1.08 10.22
CA ARG A 108 -20.75 0.01 9.66
C ARG A 108 -21.64 -0.61 10.73
N THR A 109 -22.94 -0.64 10.49
CA THR A 109 -23.88 -1.29 11.41
C THR A 109 -23.82 -2.81 11.31
N ALA A 110 -24.30 -3.53 12.33
CA ALA A 110 -24.52 -4.99 12.24
C ALA A 110 -25.45 -5.39 11.07
N GLY A 111 -26.37 -4.51 10.66
CA GLY A 111 -27.20 -4.66 9.46
C GLY A 111 -26.49 -4.32 8.14
N ASN A 112 -25.15 -4.20 8.16
CA ASN A 112 -24.27 -3.97 7.02
C ASN A 112 -24.50 -2.65 6.27
N ARG A 113 -25.05 -1.63 6.94
CA ARG A 113 -25.14 -0.27 6.37
C ARG A 113 -23.86 0.49 6.67
N ALA A 114 -23.19 0.98 5.64
CA ALA A 114 -21.95 1.74 5.77
C ALA A 114 -22.20 3.26 5.64
N THR A 115 -21.49 4.05 6.44
CA THR A 115 -21.39 5.50 6.30
C THR A 115 -19.92 5.89 6.26
N ASN A 116 -19.55 6.70 5.27
CA ASN A 116 -18.18 7.14 5.06
C ASN A 116 -18.06 8.64 5.31
N ASN A 117 -17.28 9.03 6.31
CA ASN A 117 -16.92 10.40 6.57
C ASN A 117 -15.51 10.66 6.03
N VAL A 118 -15.38 11.56 5.05
CA VAL A 118 -14.09 11.89 4.44
C VAL A 118 -13.30 12.80 5.38
N LEU A 119 -12.09 12.39 5.74
CA LEU A 119 -11.16 13.18 6.55
C LEU A 119 -10.18 13.97 5.67
N VAL A 120 -9.77 13.38 4.54
CA VAL A 120 -8.94 14.02 3.53
C VAL A 120 -9.20 13.36 2.18
N GLU A 121 -9.06 14.15 1.11
CA GLU A 121 -9.07 13.70 -0.28
C GLU A 121 -7.96 14.42 -1.03
N VAL A 122 -7.21 13.68 -1.86
CA VAL A 122 -6.07 14.18 -2.63
C VAL A 122 -6.15 13.67 -4.06
N GLN A 123 -5.65 14.46 -5.02
CA GLN A 123 -5.53 14.03 -6.41
C GLN A 123 -4.33 13.11 -6.57
N THR A 124 -4.55 11.91 -7.10
CA THR A 124 -3.52 10.89 -7.36
C THR A 124 -3.81 10.21 -8.69
N PRO A 125 -3.65 10.93 -9.81
CA PRO A 125 -3.95 10.38 -11.13
C PRO A 125 -3.01 9.22 -11.46
N ASN A 126 -3.59 8.12 -11.94
CA ASN A 126 -2.87 6.92 -12.39
C ASN A 126 -1.98 6.29 -11.29
N LEU A 127 -2.43 6.33 -10.03
CA LEU A 127 -1.66 5.80 -8.91
C LEU A 127 -1.46 4.28 -8.99
N LEU A 128 -2.53 3.53 -9.24
CA LEU A 128 -2.49 2.07 -9.31
C LEU A 128 -2.33 1.58 -10.76
N SER A 129 -1.76 0.38 -10.93
CA SER A 129 -1.56 -0.25 -12.23
C SER A 129 -1.91 -1.74 -12.16
N PRO A 130 -2.58 -2.30 -13.19
CA PRO A 130 -2.81 -3.73 -13.27
C PRO A 130 -1.55 -4.51 -13.67
N PHE A 131 -0.46 -3.82 -14.06
CA PHE A 131 0.76 -4.45 -14.59
C PHE A 131 1.96 -4.35 -13.64
N HIS A 132 1.95 -3.38 -12.72
CA HIS A 132 3.06 -3.14 -11.82
C HIS A 132 2.54 -2.93 -10.39
N PRO A 133 2.99 -3.73 -9.41
CA PRO A 133 2.63 -3.47 -8.02
C PRO A 133 3.23 -2.13 -7.60
N LEU A 134 2.48 -1.36 -6.82
CA LEU A 134 3.00 -0.15 -6.18
C LEU A 134 3.08 -0.38 -4.67
N MET A 135 4.28 -0.16 -4.11
CA MET A 135 4.55 -0.31 -2.69
C MET A 135 4.25 0.98 -1.94
N PHE A 136 3.58 0.83 -0.81
CA PHE A 136 3.18 1.89 0.10
C PHE A 136 3.72 1.62 1.51
N VAL A 137 3.94 2.71 2.23
CA VAL A 137 4.24 2.68 3.65
C VAL A 137 3.14 3.46 4.38
N LEU A 138 2.39 2.76 5.22
CA LEU A 138 1.37 3.30 6.11
C LEU A 138 1.97 3.48 7.50
N GLU A 139 1.97 4.70 8.01
CA GLU A 139 2.33 5.00 9.38
C GLU A 139 1.10 5.48 10.16
N VAL A 140 0.83 4.79 11.28
CA VAL A 140 -0.29 5.09 12.17
C VAL A 140 0.27 5.53 13.50
N PHE A 141 0.12 6.83 13.80
CA PHE A 141 0.64 7.45 15.01
C PHE A 141 -0.33 7.30 16.18
N ASN A 142 0.21 7.17 17.39
CA ASN A 142 -0.54 7.02 18.64
C ASN A 142 -1.40 8.27 18.93
N GLU A 143 -0.96 9.46 18.49
CA GLU A 143 -1.74 10.69 18.57
C GLU A 143 -2.89 10.78 17.55
N GLY A 144 -3.04 9.81 16.65
CA GLY A 144 -4.13 9.73 15.67
C GLY A 144 -3.81 10.28 14.29
N ARG A 145 -2.58 10.78 14.06
CA ARG A 145 -2.13 11.09 12.70
C ARG A 145 -1.95 9.79 11.90
N VAL A 146 -2.33 9.82 10.63
CA VAL A 146 -2.20 8.70 9.70
C VAL A 146 -1.56 9.21 8.43
N GLU A 147 -0.51 8.54 8.00
CA GLU A 147 0.26 8.92 6.81
C GLU A 147 0.44 7.75 5.86
N VAL A 148 0.32 8.02 4.57
CA VAL A 148 0.61 7.08 3.49
C VAL A 148 1.60 7.72 2.55
N ARG A 149 2.73 7.05 2.35
CA ARG A 149 3.74 7.40 1.34
C ARG A 149 3.93 6.26 0.37
N ILE A 150 4.36 6.58 -0.84
CA ILE A 150 4.92 5.60 -1.76
C ILE A 150 6.30 5.20 -1.22
N ASP A 151 6.63 3.90 -1.23
CA ASP A 151 7.93 3.44 -0.75
C ASP A 151 9.08 4.09 -1.51
N GLY A 152 10.13 4.49 -0.77
CA GLY A 152 11.25 5.27 -1.31
C GLY A 152 10.98 6.77 -1.49
N GLN A 153 9.72 7.25 -1.38
CA GLN A 153 9.44 8.69 -1.38
C GLN A 153 9.55 9.29 0.03
N PRO A 154 10.12 10.51 0.18
CA PRO A 154 10.34 11.11 1.49
C PRO A 154 9.06 11.66 2.13
N GLN A 155 8.10 12.12 1.32
CA GLN A 155 6.88 12.76 1.80
C GLN A 155 5.66 11.87 1.60
N PRO A 156 4.70 11.88 2.55
CA PRO A 156 3.41 11.24 2.35
C PRO A 156 2.59 12.01 1.30
N PHE A 157 1.92 11.28 0.41
CA PHE A 157 0.94 11.89 -0.49
C PHE A 157 -0.44 12.04 0.19
N LEU A 158 -0.67 11.31 1.28
CA LEU A 158 -1.88 11.35 2.08
C LEU A 158 -1.50 11.47 3.56
N SER A 159 -1.96 12.53 4.22
CA SER A 159 -1.79 12.72 5.66
C SER A 159 -3.06 13.33 6.25
N PHE A 160 -3.53 12.79 7.38
CA PHE A 160 -4.70 13.31 8.07
C PHE A 160 -4.65 13.00 9.57
N GLN A 161 -5.46 13.73 10.33
CA GLN A 161 -5.60 13.58 11.77
C GLN A 161 -6.97 12.97 12.12
N ASP A 162 -6.95 11.83 12.82
CA ASP A 162 -8.15 11.19 13.40
C ASP A 162 -8.27 11.54 14.89
N SER A 163 -9.27 12.34 15.26
CA SER A 163 -9.51 12.69 16.66
C SER A 163 -9.89 11.49 17.54
N SER A 164 -10.43 10.43 16.94
CA SER A 164 -10.80 9.19 17.63
C SER A 164 -9.62 8.27 17.93
N ARG A 165 -8.43 8.58 17.39
CA ARG A 165 -7.17 7.85 17.58
C ARG A 165 -7.38 6.34 17.43
N ILE A 166 -8.05 5.93 16.36
CA ILE A 166 -8.33 4.52 16.11
C ILE A 166 -6.99 3.80 15.85
N PRO A 167 -6.61 2.79 16.66
CA PRO A 167 -5.36 2.07 16.47
C PRO A 167 -5.49 1.05 15.33
N ALA A 168 -4.37 0.79 14.64
CA ALA A 168 -4.24 -0.34 13.73
C ALA A 168 -3.92 -1.62 14.51
N ASN A 169 -4.92 -2.17 15.21
CA ASN A 169 -4.79 -3.47 15.90
C ASN A 169 -5.20 -4.62 14.99
N TYR A 170 -6.21 -4.39 14.17
CA TYR A 170 -6.69 -5.30 13.15
C TYR A 170 -6.74 -4.58 11.80
N MET A 171 -6.50 -5.29 10.71
CA MET A 171 -6.49 -4.74 9.35
C MET A 171 -7.25 -5.65 8.39
N ALA A 172 -7.78 -5.07 7.32
CA ALA A 172 -8.38 -5.79 6.22
C ALA A 172 -8.14 -5.09 4.89
N PHE A 173 -8.21 -5.88 3.82
CA PHE A 173 -8.19 -5.40 2.45
C PHE A 173 -9.55 -5.63 1.80
N ASN A 174 -10.01 -4.61 1.08
CA ASN A 174 -11.27 -4.62 0.38
C ASN A 174 -11.07 -4.16 -1.06
N ARG A 175 -12.02 -4.50 -1.90
CA ARG A 175 -12.13 -3.97 -3.25
C ARG A 175 -13.49 -3.32 -3.44
N TRP A 176 -13.57 -2.35 -4.34
CA TRP A 176 -14.84 -1.91 -4.88
C TRP A 176 -15.25 -2.84 -6.03
N GLU A 177 -14.96 -2.45 -7.27
CA GLU A 177 -15.42 -3.19 -8.45
C GLU A 177 -14.38 -4.09 -9.10
N ARG A 178 -13.09 -3.84 -8.88
CA ARG A 178 -12.00 -4.47 -9.64
C ARG A 178 -11.22 -5.47 -8.80
N GLU A 179 -10.72 -6.50 -9.45
CA GLU A 179 -9.81 -7.45 -8.81
C GLU A 179 -8.50 -6.75 -8.46
N LEU A 180 -8.04 -7.03 -7.24
CA LEU A 180 -6.85 -6.45 -6.65
C LEU A 180 -6.10 -7.55 -5.93
N ILE A 181 -4.78 -7.54 -6.07
CA ILE A 181 -3.89 -8.37 -5.26
C ILE A 181 -3.18 -7.44 -4.28
N TYR A 182 -3.27 -7.78 -3.01
CA TYR A 182 -2.52 -7.10 -1.95
C TYR A 182 -1.30 -7.92 -1.58
N PHE A 183 -0.18 -7.24 -1.43
CA PHE A 183 1.03 -7.78 -0.84
C PHE A 183 1.23 -7.07 0.49
N TYR A 184 1.42 -7.80 1.59
CA TYR A 184 1.45 -7.21 2.92
C TYR A 184 2.45 -7.94 3.80
N ASP A 185 2.71 -7.39 4.99
CA ASP A 185 3.75 -7.90 5.87
C ASP A 185 5.10 -7.99 5.15
N CYS A 186 5.42 -6.95 4.37
CA CYS A 186 6.61 -6.90 3.53
C CYS A 186 7.85 -6.46 4.34
N PRO A 187 9.04 -7.04 4.07
CA PRO A 187 10.29 -6.55 4.67
C PRO A 187 10.58 -5.09 4.32
N PHE A 188 11.21 -4.37 5.26
CA PHE A 188 11.64 -2.99 5.05
C PHE A 188 13.03 -2.87 4.46
#